data_AF-A0A6A1W5R5-F1
#
_entry.id   AF-A0A6A1W5R5-F1
#
_cell.length_a   1.000
_cell.length_b   1.000
_cell.length_c   1.000
_cell.angle_alpha   90.00
_cell.angle_beta   90.00
_cell.angle_gamma   90.00
#
_symmetry.space_group_name_H-M   'P 1'
#
loop_
_entity.id
_entity.type
_entity.pdbx_description
1 polymer ?
#
loop_
_entity_poly.entity_id
_entity_poly.type
_entity_poly.pdbx_seq_one_letter_code
_entity_poly.pdbx_strand_id
1 'polypeptide(L)'
;MATRRIKEKKSNVATSANVSHDPSSGNEGEGDNVSLCTNVECERPIGRKAEKAKRKTKDGLSEDAMELMKKKTESLEDAHIQGEELVRLEQERVEIERRKLHLQELDREEKLEIKKRKLQLQELDREERIMMIDTTMMSDLQKQYWNARQKEILESKL
;
A
#
# COMPACT_ATOMS: atom_id res chain seq x y z
N MET A 1 8.21 -29.02 18.39
CA MET A 1 8.58 -27.73 19.01
C MET A 1 9.71 -27.12 18.20
N ALA A 2 9.46 -26.03 17.50
CA ALA A 2 10.50 -25.24 16.83
C ALA A 2 10.07 -23.77 16.87
N THR A 3 10.99 -22.93 17.33
CA THR A 3 10.79 -21.58 17.85
C THR A 3 10.83 -20.50 16.76
N ARG A 4 10.09 -19.41 17.01
CA ARG A 4 10.05 -18.18 16.20
C ARG A 4 11.43 -17.48 16.18
N ARG A 5 11.76 -16.82 15.07
CA ARG A 5 12.82 -15.81 15.01
C ARG A 5 12.26 -14.51 14.42
N ILE A 6 11.98 -13.54 15.28
CA ILE A 6 11.62 -12.17 14.92
C ILE A 6 12.95 -11.41 14.74
N LYS A 7 13.11 -10.68 13.64
CA LYS A 7 14.29 -9.83 13.39
C LYS A 7 13.86 -8.37 13.43
N GLU A 8 14.40 -7.63 14.38
CA GLU A 8 14.05 -6.23 14.68
C GLU A 8 14.68 -5.21 13.72
N LYS A 9 14.03 -4.03 13.73
CA LYS A 9 14.27 -2.79 12.96
C LYS A 9 15.68 -2.20 13.14
N LYS A 10 16.14 -1.47 12.13
CA LYS A 10 17.11 -0.37 12.31
C LYS A 10 16.64 0.87 11.55
N SER A 11 16.41 1.94 12.31
CA SER A 11 16.17 3.31 11.83
C SER A 11 17.49 4.05 11.72
N ASN A 12 17.74 4.73 10.61
CA ASN A 12 18.92 5.58 10.45
C ASN A 12 18.54 7.05 10.68
N VAL A 13 19.14 7.65 11.71
CA VAL A 13 19.09 9.08 12.05
C VAL A 13 20.21 9.78 11.28
N ALA A 14 19.88 10.89 10.61
CA ALA A 14 20.84 11.77 9.96
C ALA A 14 21.29 12.88 10.92
N THR A 15 22.60 13.11 11.03
CA THR A 15 23.19 14.30 11.68
C THR A 15 24.57 14.56 11.10
N SER A 16 24.78 15.73 10.49
CA SER A 16 26.09 16.38 10.40
C SER A 16 25.86 17.83 9.93
N ALA A 17 25.78 18.80 10.84
CA ALA A 17 26.86 19.66 11.36
C ALA A 17 27.33 20.75 10.36
N ASN A 18 26.94 21.99 10.69
CA ASN A 18 27.37 23.24 10.08
C ASN A 18 28.87 23.47 10.28
N VAL A 19 29.55 24.02 9.26
CA VAL A 19 30.88 24.65 9.40
C VAL A 19 30.78 26.08 8.90
N SER A 20 31.03 27.01 9.82
CA SER A 20 31.13 28.46 9.59
C SER A 20 32.51 28.81 9.04
N HIS A 21 32.56 29.71 8.06
CA HIS A 21 33.79 30.28 7.49
C HIS A 21 34.19 31.56 8.23
N ASP A 22 35.49 31.70 8.51
CA ASP A 22 36.13 32.94 8.95
C ASP A 22 37.37 33.19 8.05
N PRO A 23 37.59 34.40 7.48
CA PRO A 23 38.76 34.67 6.65
C PRO A 23 39.79 35.52 7.41
N SER A 24 41.04 35.09 7.45
CA SER A 24 42.13 35.91 7.97
C SER A 24 43.37 35.87 7.08
N SER A 25 43.67 37.06 6.54
CA SER A 25 44.98 37.74 6.50
C SER A 25 46.17 37.07 5.80
N GLY A 26 46.82 37.84 4.90
CA GLY A 26 48.19 37.59 4.46
C GLY A 26 48.59 38.40 3.23
N ASN A 27 48.74 39.71 3.40
CA ASN A 27 49.33 40.66 2.46
C ASN A 27 50.85 40.65 2.59
N GLU A 28 51.58 40.24 1.54
CA GLU A 28 52.99 40.59 1.39
C GLU A 28 53.29 40.92 -0.07
N GLY A 29 53.78 42.14 -0.27
CA GLY A 29 54.30 42.63 -1.52
C GLY A 29 55.75 43.05 -1.31
N GLU A 30 56.63 42.63 -2.23
CA GLU A 30 57.99 43.10 -2.47
C GLU A 30 58.48 42.28 -3.68
N GLY A 31 59.22 42.75 -4.68
CA GLY A 31 59.91 44.00 -4.92
C GLY A 31 60.86 43.72 -6.10
N ASP A 32 60.67 44.48 -7.18
CA ASP A 32 61.65 44.97 -8.18
C ASP A 32 62.86 44.11 -8.63
N ASN A 33 62.96 43.88 -9.95
CA ASN A 33 64.12 44.37 -10.71
C ASN A 33 63.90 44.36 -12.24
N VAL A 34 64.26 45.50 -12.80
CA VAL A 34 64.42 45.90 -14.20
C VAL A 34 65.32 44.96 -15.01
N SER A 35 64.91 44.55 -16.21
CA SER A 35 65.87 44.22 -17.27
C SER A 35 65.31 44.43 -18.69
N LEU A 36 65.83 45.52 -19.27
CA LEU A 36 66.10 45.80 -20.69
C LEU A 36 64.96 45.76 -21.72
N CYS A 37 64.52 46.98 -22.07
CA CYS A 37 63.93 47.33 -23.35
C CYS A 37 64.71 46.73 -24.54
N THR A 38 64.04 45.86 -25.30
CA THR A 38 64.23 45.80 -26.75
C THR A 38 62.90 46.14 -27.38
N ASN A 39 62.83 47.34 -27.97
CA ASN A 39 61.73 47.80 -28.81
C ASN A 39 61.48 46.79 -29.93
N VAL A 40 60.52 45.90 -29.72
CA VAL A 40 59.74 45.32 -30.80
C VAL A 40 58.42 46.06 -30.75
N GLU A 41 58.17 46.87 -31.76
CA GLU A 41 56.88 47.51 -32.03
C GLU A 41 55.85 46.39 -32.24
N CYS A 42 55.32 45.86 -31.15
CA CYS A 42 54.19 44.93 -31.17
C CYS A 42 52.97 45.75 -31.58
N GLU A 43 52.78 45.89 -32.89
CA GLU A 43 51.56 46.36 -33.51
C GLU A 43 50.38 45.59 -32.88
N ARG A 44 49.64 46.25 -31.99
CA ARG A 44 48.53 45.62 -31.26
C ARG A 44 47.50 45.17 -32.30
N PRO A 45 47.10 43.88 -32.36
CA PRO A 45 46.11 43.46 -33.33
C PRO A 45 44.80 44.21 -33.05
N ILE A 46 44.31 44.87 -34.10
CA ILE A 46 43.06 45.64 -34.12
C ILE A 46 41.95 44.83 -33.44
N GLY A 47 41.36 45.45 -32.42
CA GLY A 47 40.47 44.79 -31.47
C GLY A 47 39.27 44.11 -32.12
N ARG A 48 39.10 42.82 -31.82
CA ARG A 48 37.89 42.01 -32.08
C ARG A 48 36.69 42.46 -31.23
N LYS A 49 36.31 43.75 -31.25
CA LYS A 49 35.06 44.19 -30.60
C LYS A 49 33.83 44.03 -31.50
N ALA A 50 34.00 43.90 -32.82
CA ALA A 50 32.89 43.63 -33.74
C ALA A 50 32.56 42.12 -33.91
N GLU A 51 33.49 41.21 -33.60
CA GLU A 51 33.26 39.75 -33.73
C GLU A 51 32.49 39.15 -32.55
N LYS A 52 32.48 39.82 -31.38
CA LYS A 52 31.74 39.36 -30.20
C LYS A 52 30.21 39.51 -30.34
N ALA A 53 29.73 40.30 -31.30
CA ALA A 53 28.31 40.56 -31.48
C ALA A 53 27.58 39.50 -32.33
N LYS A 54 28.31 38.70 -33.13
CA LYS A 54 27.69 37.69 -34.03
C LYS A 54 27.57 36.29 -33.44
N ARG A 55 27.99 36.07 -32.19
CA ARG A 55 27.84 34.78 -31.48
C ARG A 55 26.59 34.69 -30.61
N LYS A 56 25.60 35.58 -30.79
CA LYS A 56 24.40 35.64 -29.94
C LYS A 56 23.17 34.91 -30.49
N THR A 57 23.31 34.14 -31.57
CA THR A 57 22.16 33.46 -32.18
C THR A 57 22.57 32.13 -32.81
N LYS A 58 22.86 31.09 -32.00
CA LYS A 58 22.58 29.68 -32.37
C LYS A 58 22.81 28.65 -31.24
N ASP A 59 22.56 28.95 -29.98
CA ASP A 59 22.53 27.88 -28.96
C ASP A 59 21.09 27.38 -28.80
N GLY A 60 20.59 26.73 -29.85
CA GLY A 60 19.52 25.76 -29.65
C GLY A 60 20.09 24.58 -28.87
N LEU A 61 19.29 23.96 -28.00
CA LEU A 61 19.64 22.67 -27.40
C LEU A 61 20.16 21.73 -28.49
N SER A 62 21.26 21.03 -28.23
CA SER A 62 21.74 20.01 -29.17
C SER A 62 20.65 18.98 -29.43
N GLU A 63 20.62 18.42 -30.62
CA GLU A 63 19.64 17.40 -31.01
C GLU A 63 19.62 16.23 -30.00
N ASP A 64 20.79 15.79 -29.54
CA ASP A 64 20.97 14.81 -28.47
C ASP A 64 20.28 15.22 -27.14
N ALA A 65 20.35 16.50 -26.77
CA ALA A 65 19.72 16.98 -25.54
C ALA A 65 18.19 17.00 -25.67
N MET A 66 17.67 17.32 -26.86
CA MET A 66 16.24 17.26 -27.15
C MET A 66 15.74 15.80 -27.16
N GLU A 67 16.49 14.88 -27.77
CA GLU A 67 16.18 13.45 -27.79
C GLU A 67 16.20 12.84 -26.38
N LEU A 68 17.18 13.20 -25.56
CA LEU A 68 17.27 12.76 -24.16
C LEU A 68 16.06 13.22 -23.35
N MET A 69 15.65 14.49 -23.50
CA MET A 69 14.48 15.03 -22.82
C MET A 69 13.20 14.31 -23.25
N LYS A 70 13.05 14.04 -24.56
CA LYS A 70 11.92 13.27 -25.10
C LYS A 70 11.85 11.85 -24.53
N LYS A 71 12.96 11.12 -24.53
CA LYS A 71 13.03 9.76 -23.94
C LYS A 71 12.71 9.76 -22.45
N LYS A 72 13.18 10.79 -21.73
CA LYS A 72 12.89 10.94 -20.30
C LYS A 72 11.40 11.18 -20.04
N THR A 73 10.73 11.99 -20.87
CA THR A 73 9.28 12.22 -20.75
C THR A 73 8.47 10.97 -21.09
N GLU A 74 8.84 10.26 -22.16
CA GLU A 74 8.18 8.99 -22.56
C GLU A 74 8.34 7.94 -21.45
N SER A 75 9.55 7.77 -20.90
CA SER A 75 9.78 6.83 -19.80
C SER A 75 9.01 7.18 -18.53
N LEU A 76 8.77 8.47 -18.24
CA LEU A 76 7.98 8.90 -17.09
C LEU A 76 6.49 8.64 -17.32
N GLU A 77 6.00 8.87 -18.54
CA GLU A 77 4.61 8.59 -18.93
C GLU A 77 4.32 7.09 -18.89
N ASP A 78 5.21 6.26 -19.43
CA ASP A 78 5.10 4.80 -19.35
C ASP A 78 5.06 4.30 -17.91
N ALA A 79 5.93 4.84 -17.05
CA ALA A 79 5.94 4.49 -15.63
C ALA A 79 4.65 4.92 -14.92
N HIS A 80 4.08 6.06 -15.30
CA HIS A 80 2.81 6.53 -14.77
C HIS A 80 1.67 5.59 -15.15
N ILE A 81 1.56 5.26 -16.44
CA ILE A 81 0.53 4.34 -16.97
C ILE A 81 0.65 2.97 -16.30
N GLN A 82 1.86 2.42 -16.18
CA GLN A 82 2.09 1.15 -15.48
C GLN A 82 1.69 1.23 -14.01
N GLY A 83 1.96 2.36 -13.34
CA GLY A 83 1.55 2.59 -11.96
C GLY A 83 0.02 2.60 -11.80
N GLU A 84 -0.69 3.30 -12.70
CA GLU A 84 -2.16 3.34 -12.71
C GLU A 84 -2.77 1.96 -12.96
N GLU A 85 -2.24 1.20 -13.91
CA GLU A 85 -2.69 -0.16 -14.19
C GLU A 85 -2.50 -1.09 -12.99
N LEU A 86 -1.36 -1.02 -12.30
CA LEU A 86 -1.13 -1.80 -11.08
C LEU A 86 -2.13 -1.44 -9.98
N VAL A 87 -2.42 -0.16 -9.78
CA VAL A 87 -3.42 0.30 -8.81
C VAL A 87 -4.81 -0.22 -9.18
N ARG A 88 -5.18 -0.18 -10.46
CA ARG A 88 -6.47 -0.69 -10.94
C ARG A 88 -6.61 -2.20 -10.69
N LEU A 89 -5.56 -2.97 -11.02
CA LEU A 89 -5.54 -4.43 -10.80
C LEU A 89 -5.59 -4.79 -9.31
N GLU A 90 -4.89 -4.02 -8.47
CA GLU A 90 -4.94 -4.19 -7.02
C GLU A 90 -6.36 -3.96 -6.47
N GLN A 91 -7.02 -2.89 -6.91
CA GLN A 91 -8.41 -2.59 -6.53
C GLN A 91 -9.37 -3.70 -6.95
N GLU A 92 -9.25 -4.18 -8.19
CA GLU A 92 -10.06 -5.30 -8.67
C GLU A 92 -9.83 -6.58 -7.85
N ARG A 93 -8.57 -6.89 -7.52
CA ARG A 93 -8.25 -8.05 -6.67
C ARG A 93 -8.90 -7.94 -5.30
N VAL A 94 -8.79 -6.77 -4.65
CA VAL A 94 -9.38 -6.51 -3.33
C VAL A 94 -10.91 -6.64 -3.38
N GLU A 95 -11.54 -6.16 -4.45
CA GLU A 95 -12.99 -6.27 -4.64
C GLU A 95 -13.44 -7.72 -4.84
N ILE A 96 -12.71 -8.49 -5.65
CA ILE A 96 -12.97 -9.93 -5.83
C ILE A 96 -12.82 -10.67 -4.50
N GLU A 97 -11.78 -10.37 -3.73
CA GLU A 97 -11.54 -10.99 -2.43
C GLU A 97 -12.63 -10.64 -1.41
N ARG A 98 -13.10 -9.38 -1.38
CA ARG A 98 -14.24 -8.95 -0.57
C ARG A 98 -15.51 -9.73 -0.94
N ARG A 99 -15.83 -9.84 -2.23
CA ARG A 99 -17.01 -10.60 -2.69
C ARG A 99 -16.91 -12.07 -2.31
N LYS A 100 -15.73 -12.67 -2.45
CA LYS A 100 -15.47 -14.06 -2.06
C LYS A 100 -15.71 -14.29 -0.57
N LEU A 101 -15.19 -13.39 0.28
CA LEU A 101 -15.41 -13.46 1.73
C LEU A 101 -16.89 -13.30 2.08
N HIS A 102 -17.58 -12.35 1.46
CA HIS A 102 -19.01 -12.15 1.69
C HIS A 102 -19.84 -13.39 1.30
N LEU A 103 -19.55 -14.00 0.15
CA LEU A 103 -20.24 -15.22 -0.27
C LEU A 103 -19.95 -16.40 0.68
N GLN A 104 -18.72 -16.51 1.18
CA GLN A 104 -18.36 -17.51 2.17
C GLN A 104 -19.12 -17.32 3.49
N GLU A 105 -19.30 -16.07 3.92
CA GLU A 105 -20.07 -15.75 5.12
C GLU A 105 -21.55 -16.12 4.95
N LEU A 106 -22.16 -15.79 3.82
CA LEU A 106 -23.53 -16.17 3.49
C LEU A 106 -23.73 -17.69 3.48
N ASP A 107 -22.83 -18.45 2.84
CA ASP A 107 -22.89 -19.92 2.84
C ASP A 107 -22.72 -20.50 4.25
N ARG A 108 -21.87 -19.89 5.10
CA ARG A 108 -21.73 -20.30 6.49
C ARG A 108 -23.02 -20.05 7.28
N GLU A 109 -23.64 -18.89 7.09
CA GLU A 109 -24.88 -18.51 7.76
C GLU A 109 -26.05 -19.40 7.32
N GLU A 110 -26.19 -19.64 6.02
CA GLU A 110 -27.21 -20.55 5.48
C GLU A 110 -27.07 -21.97 6.05
N LYS A 111 -25.83 -22.49 6.14
CA LYS A 111 -25.58 -23.79 6.77
C LYS A 111 -25.96 -23.82 8.25
N LEU A 112 -25.77 -22.73 8.97
CA LEU A 112 -26.19 -22.63 10.37
C LEU A 112 -27.70 -22.60 10.47
N GLU A 113 -28.38 -21.84 9.62
CA GLU A 113 -29.84 -21.74 9.62
C GLU A 113 -30.49 -23.08 9.24
N ILE A 114 -29.96 -23.78 8.23
CA ILE A 114 -30.40 -25.13 7.88
C ILE A 114 -30.25 -26.09 9.07
N LYS A 115 -29.11 -26.05 9.78
CA LYS A 115 -28.89 -26.89 10.97
C LYS A 115 -29.86 -26.55 12.09
N LYS A 116 -30.09 -25.26 12.35
CA LYS A 116 -31.03 -24.78 13.36
C LYS A 116 -32.44 -25.25 13.05
N ARG A 117 -32.90 -25.06 11.81
CA ARG A 117 -34.21 -25.53 11.34
C ARG A 117 -34.35 -27.04 11.43
N LYS A 118 -33.29 -27.80 11.10
CA LYS A 118 -33.28 -29.26 11.25
C LYS A 118 -33.42 -29.69 12.70
N LEU A 119 -32.72 -29.02 13.63
CA LEU A 119 -32.86 -29.29 15.06
C LEU A 119 -34.26 -28.98 15.56
N GLN A 120 -34.84 -27.84 15.14
CA GLN A 120 -36.23 -27.48 15.48
C GLN A 120 -37.23 -28.52 14.97
N LEU A 121 -37.08 -29.00 13.73
CA LEU A 121 -37.92 -30.07 13.19
C LEU A 121 -37.77 -31.37 13.99
N GLN A 122 -36.54 -31.74 14.35
CA GLN A 122 -36.31 -32.93 15.17
C GLN A 122 -36.92 -32.83 16.58
N GLU A 123 -36.92 -31.63 17.16
CA GLU A 123 -37.59 -31.35 18.43
C GLU A 123 -39.10 -31.50 18.28
N LEU A 124 -39.70 -30.89 17.25
CA LEU A 124 -41.13 -31.00 16.95
C LEU A 124 -41.54 -32.46 16.71
N ASP A 125 -40.79 -33.23 15.91
CA ASP A 125 -41.06 -34.66 15.70
C ASP A 125 -41.01 -35.45 17.02
N ARG A 126 -40.08 -35.11 17.91
CA ARG A 126 -39.99 -35.76 19.23
C ARG A 126 -41.19 -35.41 20.09
N GLU A 127 -41.56 -34.13 20.15
CA GLU A 127 -42.71 -33.65 20.91
C GLU A 127 -44.02 -34.25 20.37
N GLU A 128 -44.19 -34.35 19.06
CA GLU A 128 -45.35 -34.97 18.41
C GLU A 128 -45.46 -36.44 18.84
N ARG A 129 -44.36 -37.20 18.81
CA ARG A 129 -44.36 -38.58 19.31
C ARG A 129 -44.75 -38.68 20.78
N ILE A 130 -44.32 -37.73 21.61
CA ILE A 130 -44.70 -37.68 23.03
C ILE A 130 -46.18 -37.36 23.18
N MET A 131 -46.72 -36.46 22.37
CA MET A 131 -48.15 -36.15 22.38
C MET A 131 -49.02 -37.32 21.93
N MET A 132 -48.55 -38.13 20.99
CA MET A 132 -49.31 -39.27 20.46
C MET A 132 -49.14 -40.57 21.26
N ILE A 133 -48.35 -40.58 22.34
CA ILE A 133 -48.12 -41.79 23.11
C ILE A 133 -49.42 -42.25 23.80
N ASP A 134 -49.85 -43.49 23.54
CA ASP A 134 -50.99 -44.08 24.23
C ASP A 134 -50.57 -44.53 25.63
N THR A 135 -51.16 -43.91 26.65
CA THR A 135 -50.86 -44.20 28.05
C THR A 135 -51.83 -45.19 28.69
N THR A 136 -52.85 -45.69 27.97
CA THR A 136 -53.92 -46.54 28.54
C THR A 136 -53.37 -47.79 29.24
N MET A 137 -52.38 -48.45 28.64
CA MET A 137 -51.76 -49.69 29.12
C MET A 137 -50.61 -49.47 30.13
N MET A 138 -50.32 -48.23 30.52
CA MET A 138 -49.19 -47.91 31.40
C MET A 138 -49.59 -47.96 32.89
N SER A 139 -48.59 -48.13 33.78
CA SER A 139 -48.78 -47.98 35.23
C SER A 139 -49.12 -46.53 35.60
N ASP A 140 -49.76 -46.31 36.75
CA ASP A 140 -50.20 -44.97 37.17
C ASP A 140 -49.05 -43.97 37.28
N LEU A 141 -47.89 -44.42 37.76
CA LEU A 141 -46.68 -43.59 37.83
C LEU A 141 -46.20 -43.16 36.43
N GLN A 142 -46.20 -44.07 35.46
CA GLN A 142 -45.82 -43.76 34.08
C GLN A 142 -46.85 -42.86 33.39
N LYS A 143 -48.14 -43.07 33.63
CA LYS A 143 -49.23 -42.20 33.14
C LYS A 143 -49.03 -40.77 33.63
N GLN A 144 -48.78 -40.58 34.92
CA GLN A 144 -48.52 -39.27 35.50
C GLN A 144 -47.32 -38.58 34.85
N TYR A 145 -46.22 -39.31 34.66
CA TYR A 145 -45.02 -38.78 34.00
C TYR A 145 -45.31 -38.29 32.58
N TRP A 146 -45.93 -39.12 31.74
CA TRP A 146 -46.19 -38.75 30.34
C TRP A 146 -47.22 -37.62 30.23
N ASN A 147 -48.27 -37.63 31.05
CA ASN A 147 -49.25 -36.55 31.08
C ASN A 147 -48.60 -35.22 31.50
N ALA A 148 -47.72 -35.23 32.49
CA ALA A 148 -46.97 -34.04 32.90
C ALA A 148 -46.07 -33.54 31.76
N ARG A 149 -45.39 -34.45 31.05
CA ARG A 149 -44.54 -34.10 29.91
C ARG A 149 -45.33 -33.51 28.74
N GLN A 150 -46.48 -34.09 28.42
CA GLN A 150 -47.40 -33.56 27.39
C GLN A 150 -47.88 -32.16 27.74
N LYS A 151 -48.23 -31.93 29.01
CA LYS A 151 -48.64 -30.62 29.52
C LYS A 151 -47.51 -29.57 29.40
N GLU A 152 -46.29 -29.93 29.80
CA GLU A 152 -45.10 -29.06 29.65
C GLU A 152 -44.88 -28.64 28.20
N ILE A 153 -44.99 -29.60 27.26
CA ILE A 153 -44.88 -29.33 25.83
C ILE A 153 -45.96 -28.32 25.38
N LEU A 154 -47.22 -28.53 25.75
CA LEU A 154 -48.32 -27.61 25.41
C LEU A 154 -48.11 -26.21 25.99
N GLU A 155 -47.66 -26.11 27.24
CA GLU A 155 -47.37 -24.83 27.91
C GLU A 155 -46.20 -24.09 27.25
N SER A 156 -45.20 -24.81 26.74
CA SER A 156 -44.06 -24.21 26.03
C SER A 156 -44.39 -23.60 24.66
N LYS A 157 -45.55 -23.93 24.09
CA LYS A 157 -46.00 -23.42 22.77
C LYS A 157 -46.97 -22.24 22.87
N LEU A 158 -47.43 -21.90 24.07
CA LEU A 158 -48.25 -20.73 24.36
C LEU A 158 -47.38 -19.47 24.50
#